data_AF-A0A1G8RNC1-F1
#
_entry.id   AF-A0A1G8RNC1-F1
#
_cell.length_a   1.000
_cell.length_b   1.000
_cell.length_c   1.000
_cell.angle_alpha   90.00
_cell.angle_beta   90.00
_cell.angle_gamma   90.00
#
_symmetry.space_group_name_H-M   'P 1'
#
loop_
_entity.id
_entity.type
_entity.pdbx_description
1 polymer ?
#
loop_
_entity_poly.entity_id
_entity_poly.type
_entity_poly.pdbx_seq_one_letter_code
_entity_poly.pdbx_strand_id
1 'polypeptide(L)'
;MDVLIVEPEKAPRMASITGDLNSLQQVVGGYIEAVYPYDDPVAIVCHEEGKLIGLPLNRKLEDYDIIAGTFIVCGLGEEDFDSLTPELAEKYREKFADPEIFMKMGSRIVAIPIKPKDELHMAKPKQKSTEPEL
;
A
#
# COMPACT_ATOMS: atom_id res chain seq x y z
N MET A 1 -5.61 -4.28 15.88
CA MET A 1 -6.26 -3.88 14.63
C MET A 1 -5.55 -4.53 13.46
N ASP A 2 -6.22 -5.41 12.72
CA ASP A 2 -5.68 -6.04 11.53
C ASP A 2 -5.91 -5.15 10.30
N VAL A 3 -4.83 -4.76 9.64
CA VAL A 3 -4.83 -3.78 8.56
C VAL A 3 -4.04 -4.27 7.36
N LEU A 4 -4.29 -3.67 6.21
CA LEU A 4 -3.47 -3.85 5.01
C LEU A 4 -2.52 -2.66 4.88
N ILE A 5 -1.22 -2.92 4.90
CA ILE A 5 -0.19 -1.91 4.65
C ILE A 5 0.21 -1.97 3.18
N VAL A 6 0.16 -0.83 2.51
CA VAL A 6 0.51 -0.69 1.09
C VAL A 6 1.67 0.27 0.97
N GLU A 7 2.84 -0.26 0.64
CA GLU A 7 4.07 0.49 0.45
C GLU A 7 4.27 0.79 -1.06
N PRO A 8 4.92 1.91 -1.42
CA PRO A 8 5.26 2.20 -2.81
C PRO A 8 6.04 1.06 -3.44
N GLU A 9 5.68 0.69 -4.67
CA GLU A 9 6.38 -0.32 -5.49
C GLU A 9 6.43 -1.75 -4.91
N LYS A 10 5.73 -2.01 -3.80
CA LYS A 10 5.65 -3.33 -3.14
C LYS A 10 4.26 -3.92 -3.23
N ALA A 11 4.16 -5.23 -2.99
CA ALA A 11 2.89 -5.89 -2.81
C ALA A 11 2.28 -5.51 -1.44
N PRO A 12 0.96 -5.44 -1.30
CA PRO A 12 0.33 -5.12 -0.04
C PRO A 12 0.51 -6.27 0.97
N ARG A 13 0.66 -5.95 2.25
CA ARG A 13 0.85 -6.94 3.31
C ARG A 13 -0.11 -6.74 4.47
N MET A 14 -0.58 -7.84 5.05
CA MET A 14 -1.33 -7.78 6.31
C MET A 14 -0.38 -7.45 7.46
N ALA A 15 -0.90 -6.69 8.44
CA ALA A 15 -0.21 -6.44 9.70
C ALA A 15 -1.23 -6.23 10.82
N SER A 16 -0.86 -6.62 12.03
CA SER A 16 -1.60 -6.28 13.24
C SER A 16 -0.91 -5.10 13.93
N ILE A 17 -1.63 -3.99 14.09
CA ILE A 17 -1.16 -2.78 14.80
C ILE A 17 -2.07 -2.47 15.99
N THR A 18 -1.61 -1.63 16.92
CA THR A 18 -2.41 -1.23 18.09
C THR A 18 -3.70 -0.51 17.68
N GLY A 19 -3.63 0.33 16.64
CA GLY A 19 -4.77 1.10 16.13
C GLY A 19 -4.89 2.50 16.75
N ASP A 20 -4.03 2.85 17.71
CA ASP A 20 -3.93 4.21 18.23
C ASP A 20 -3.25 5.16 17.22
N LEU A 21 -3.46 6.47 17.41
CA LEU A 21 -2.91 7.52 16.54
C LEU A 21 -1.40 7.38 16.33
N ASN A 22 -0.63 7.07 17.39
CA ASN A 22 0.82 6.93 17.30
C ASN A 22 1.19 5.76 16.37
N SER A 23 0.55 4.60 16.54
CA SER A 23 0.79 3.42 15.71
C SER A 23 0.51 3.69 14.23
N LEU A 24 -0.55 4.45 13.92
CA LEU A 24 -0.86 4.86 12.54
C LEU A 24 0.21 5.82 11.98
N GLN A 25 0.57 6.85 12.75
CA GLN A 25 1.60 7.83 12.37
C GLN A 25 2.97 7.18 12.13
N GLN A 26 3.36 6.19 12.95
CA GLN A 26 4.60 5.44 12.75
C GLN A 26 4.60 4.65 11.45
N VAL A 27 3.46 4.09 11.05
CA VAL A 27 3.36 3.29 9.82
C VAL A 27 3.36 4.18 8.56
N VAL A 28 2.62 5.29 8.55
CA VAL A 28 2.58 6.20 7.39
C VAL A 28 3.79 7.14 7.34
N GLY A 29 4.49 7.31 8.45
CA GLY A 29 5.72 8.10 8.55
C GLY A 29 5.52 9.59 8.82
N GLY A 30 4.44 9.99 9.52
CA GLY A 30 4.14 11.39 9.83
C GLY A 30 2.71 11.62 10.28
N TYR A 31 2.23 12.86 10.19
CA TYR A 31 0.82 13.17 10.45
C TYR A 31 -0.08 12.44 9.46
N ILE A 32 -1.23 12.00 9.96
CA ILE A 32 -2.15 11.15 9.20
C ILE A 32 -3.32 11.97 8.68
N GLU A 33 -3.79 11.59 7.51
CA GLU A 33 -5.10 11.96 6.97
C GLU A 33 -5.86 10.66 6.71
N ALA A 34 -7.18 10.69 6.92
CA ALA A 34 -8.07 9.58 6.59
C ALA A 34 -9.02 9.99 5.47
N VAL A 35 -9.09 9.17 4.43
CA VAL A 35 -9.99 9.37 3.29
C VAL A 35 -10.88 8.14 3.08
N TYR A 36 -12.06 8.37 2.52
CA TYR A 36 -13.13 7.38 2.40
C TYR A 36 -13.57 7.26 0.93
N PRO A 37 -12.69 6.74 0.04
CA PRO A 37 -12.93 6.77 -1.40
C PRO A 37 -13.86 5.65 -1.88
N TYR A 38 -14.34 4.77 -0.99
CA TYR A 38 -15.09 3.55 -1.33
C TYR A 38 -16.41 3.48 -0.56
N ASP A 39 -17.40 2.79 -1.14
CA ASP A 39 -18.68 2.50 -0.49
C ASP A 39 -18.58 1.42 0.61
N ASP A 40 -17.50 0.62 0.61
CA ASP A 40 -17.23 -0.34 1.67
C ASP A 40 -16.94 0.39 2.99
N PRO A 41 -17.19 -0.23 4.16
CA PRO A 41 -16.85 0.34 5.46
C PRO A 41 -15.33 0.25 5.73
N VAL A 42 -14.54 0.99 4.95
CA VAL A 42 -13.08 1.06 5.05
C VAL A 42 -12.59 2.50 4.98
N ALA A 43 -11.47 2.76 5.61
CA ALA A 43 -10.72 3.99 5.44
C ALA A 43 -9.33 3.73 4.85
N ILE A 44 -8.85 4.70 4.09
CA ILE A 44 -7.44 4.82 3.74
C ILE A 44 -6.81 5.84 4.68
N VAL A 45 -5.86 5.39 5.50
CA VAL A 45 -5.06 6.27 6.34
C VAL A 45 -3.70 6.47 5.67
N CYS A 46 -3.37 7.71 5.32
CA CYS A 46 -2.16 8.05 4.58
C CYS A 46 -1.44 9.24 5.24
N HIS A 47 -0.27 9.59 4.70
CA HIS A 47 0.48 10.75 5.17
C HIS A 47 -0.17 12.05 4.67
N GLU A 48 -0.57 12.92 5.58
CA GLU A 48 -1.29 14.18 5.31
C GLU A 48 -0.53 15.09 4.32
N GLU A 49 0.75 15.34 4.58
CA GLU A 49 1.58 16.17 3.70
C GLU A 49 2.39 15.39 2.65
N GLY A 50 2.07 14.10 2.40
CA GLY A 50 2.95 13.19 1.68
C GLY A 50 3.38 13.70 0.30
N LYS A 51 2.46 14.33 -0.44
CA LYS A 51 2.77 14.96 -1.73
C LYS A 51 3.59 16.22 -1.61
N LEU A 52 3.30 17.04 -0.61
CA LEU A 52 3.96 18.34 -0.39
C LEU A 52 5.44 18.15 -0.04
N ILE A 53 5.76 17.11 0.74
CA ILE A 53 7.13 16.76 1.10
C ILE A 53 7.83 15.85 0.08
N GLY A 54 7.14 15.46 -1.00
CA GLY A 54 7.72 14.69 -2.10
C GLY A 54 7.91 13.20 -1.82
N LEU A 55 7.04 12.58 -1.00
CA LEU A 55 7.04 11.12 -0.86
C LEU A 55 6.75 10.44 -2.22
N PRO A 56 7.26 9.21 -2.44
CA PRO A 56 6.98 8.48 -3.67
C PRO A 56 5.47 8.26 -3.88
N LEU A 57 4.98 8.50 -5.09
CA LEU A 57 3.61 8.14 -5.44
C LEU A 57 3.43 6.62 -5.35
N ASN A 58 2.27 6.19 -4.85
CA ASN A 58 2.00 4.80 -4.49
C ASN A 58 0.88 4.21 -5.35
N ARG A 59 -0.39 4.43 -4.99
CA ARG A 59 -1.57 3.94 -5.73
C ARG A 59 -2.56 5.06 -6.04
N LYS A 60 -3.24 4.91 -7.17
CA LYS A 60 -4.42 5.69 -7.55
C LYS A 60 -5.65 5.13 -6.83
N LEU A 61 -6.39 6.01 -6.16
CA LEU A 61 -7.67 5.72 -5.53
C LEU A 61 -8.81 6.08 -6.51
N GLU A 62 -8.98 5.28 -7.55
CA GLU A 62 -10.02 5.54 -8.58
C GLU A 62 -10.00 7.00 -9.04
N ASP A 63 -11.14 7.66 -9.23
CA ASP A 63 -11.18 9.06 -9.66
C ASP A 63 -11.00 10.07 -8.51
N TYR A 64 -10.66 9.61 -7.30
CA TYR A 64 -10.45 10.45 -6.14
C TYR A 64 -9.07 11.13 -6.15
N ASP A 65 -7.99 10.34 -6.00
CA ASP A 65 -6.65 10.90 -5.85
C ASP A 65 -5.52 9.87 -6.09
N ILE A 66 -4.27 10.31 -6.07
CA ILE A 66 -3.07 9.46 -6.01
C ILE A 66 -2.40 9.64 -4.65
N ILE A 67 -2.22 8.55 -3.91
CA ILE A 67 -1.54 8.60 -2.61
C ILE A 67 -0.03 8.71 -2.78
N ALA A 68 0.61 9.52 -1.94
CA ALA A 68 2.06 9.60 -1.82
C ALA A 68 2.51 9.01 -0.47
N GLY A 69 3.47 8.08 -0.50
CA GLY A 69 3.97 7.37 0.66
C GLY A 69 3.23 6.08 0.97
N THR A 70 3.60 5.46 2.10
CA THR A 70 2.92 4.28 2.65
C THR A 70 1.53 4.67 3.13
N PHE A 71 0.54 3.82 2.88
CA PHE A 71 -0.80 3.98 3.44
C PHE A 71 -1.32 2.67 4.03
N ILE A 72 -2.36 2.81 4.82
CA ILE A 72 -3.04 1.73 5.53
C ILE A 72 -4.47 1.66 5.02
N VAL A 73 -4.96 0.46 4.77
CA VAL A 73 -6.39 0.17 4.65
C VAL A 73 -6.84 -0.44 5.97
N CYS A 74 -7.81 0.18 6.63
CA CYS A 74 -8.44 -0.34 7.85
C CYS A 74 -9.96 -0.42 7.68
N GLY A 75 -10.60 -1.26 8.49
CA GLY A 75 -12.05 -1.30 8.60
C GLY A 75 -12.59 -0.08 9.35
N LEU A 76 -13.89 0.14 9.24
CA LEU A 76 -14.61 1.13 10.02
C LEU A 76 -15.60 0.46 10.97
N GLY A 77 -15.44 0.75 12.26
CA GLY A 77 -16.44 0.48 13.28
C GLY A 77 -17.50 1.59 13.33
N GLU A 78 -18.29 1.63 14.40
CA GLU A 78 -19.35 2.63 14.57
C GLU A 78 -18.78 4.05 14.77
N GLU A 79 -17.69 4.18 15.53
CA GLU A 79 -17.11 5.49 15.89
C GLU A 79 -15.60 5.60 15.60
N ASP A 80 -14.91 4.48 15.38
CA ASP A 80 -13.44 4.42 15.27
C ASP A 80 -12.97 3.52 14.11
N PHE A 81 -11.68 3.57 13.80
CA PHE A 81 -11.04 2.57 12.95
C PHE A 81 -11.07 1.19 13.59
N ASP A 82 -11.29 0.18 12.76
CA ASP A 82 -11.33 -1.21 13.18
C ASP A 82 -10.53 -2.11 12.23
N SER A 83 -10.45 -3.38 12.58
CA SER A 83 -9.80 -4.41 11.80
C SER A 83 -10.56 -4.66 10.51
N LEU A 84 -9.84 -4.93 9.43
CA LEU A 84 -10.46 -5.45 8.21
C LEU A 84 -11.07 -6.82 8.50
N THR A 85 -12.31 -7.02 8.02
CA THR A 85 -12.84 -8.39 7.95
C THR A 85 -12.02 -9.20 6.94
N PRO A 86 -11.98 -10.54 7.06
CA PRO A 86 -11.25 -11.38 6.11
C PRO A 86 -11.64 -11.13 4.64
N GLU A 87 -12.92 -10.86 4.38
CA GLU A 87 -13.44 -10.59 3.05
C GLU A 87 -12.93 -9.27 2.49
N LEU A 88 -12.93 -8.20 3.30
CA LEU A 88 -12.39 -6.91 2.90
C LEU A 88 -10.87 -6.97 2.76
N ALA A 89 -10.18 -7.68 3.65
CA ALA A 89 -8.74 -7.88 3.56
C ALA A 89 -8.33 -8.53 2.23
N GLU A 90 -9.06 -9.55 1.77
CA GLU A 90 -8.79 -10.18 0.47
C GLU A 90 -9.11 -9.24 -0.70
N LYS A 91 -10.28 -8.60 -0.69
CA LYS A 91 -10.69 -7.65 -1.72
C LYS A 91 -9.65 -6.55 -1.94
N TYR A 92 -9.15 -5.94 -0.87
CA TYR A 92 -8.19 -4.85 -0.97
C TYR A 92 -6.76 -5.32 -1.24
N ARG A 93 -6.42 -6.55 -0.83
CA ARG A 93 -5.16 -7.18 -1.24
C ARG A 93 -5.12 -7.37 -2.74
N GLU A 94 -6.18 -7.88 -3.35
CA GLU A 94 -6.28 -8.03 -4.80
C GLU A 94 -6.29 -6.67 -5.51
N LYS A 95 -7.09 -5.71 -5.01
CA LYS A 95 -7.17 -4.36 -5.59
C LYS A 95 -5.82 -3.65 -5.68
N PHE A 96 -4.97 -3.82 -4.66
CA PHE A 96 -3.67 -3.15 -4.58
C PHE A 96 -2.48 -4.06 -4.86
N ALA A 97 -2.72 -5.27 -5.37
CA ALA A 97 -1.70 -6.28 -5.62
C ALA A 97 -0.53 -5.73 -6.45
N ASP A 98 -0.86 -5.08 -7.56
CA ASP A 98 0.12 -4.49 -8.46
C ASP A 98 0.45 -3.04 -8.07
N PRO A 99 1.74 -2.71 -7.89
CA PRO A 99 2.18 -1.33 -7.78
C PRO A 99 2.02 -0.54 -9.06
N GLU A 100 1.96 0.79 -8.92
CA GLU A 100 1.81 1.71 -10.03
C GLU A 100 2.97 2.69 -10.08
N ILE A 101 3.42 3.01 -11.30
CA ILE A 101 4.27 4.17 -11.56
C ILE A 101 3.43 5.26 -12.22
N PHE A 102 3.74 6.51 -11.91
CA PHE A 102 2.99 7.66 -12.39
C PHE A 102 3.83 8.51 -13.31
N MET A 103 3.32 8.78 -14.50
CA MET A 103 4.00 9.62 -15.49
C MET A 103 3.09 10.76 -15.93
N LYS A 104 3.66 11.97 -15.90
CA LYS A 104 3.00 13.17 -16.42
C LYS A 104 3.20 13.25 -17.94
N MET A 105 2.12 13.12 -18.69
CA MET A 105 2.06 13.28 -20.14
C MET A 105 1.28 14.55 -20.47
N GLY A 106 2.00 15.67 -20.62
CA GLY A 106 1.39 16.99 -20.81
C GLY A 106 0.56 17.40 -19.59
N SER A 107 -0.76 17.55 -19.77
CA SER A 107 -1.71 17.86 -18.70
C SER A 107 -2.30 16.62 -18.01
N ARG A 108 -1.99 15.42 -18.47
CA ARG A 108 -2.53 14.16 -17.93
C ARG A 108 -1.50 13.44 -17.07
N ILE A 109 -1.96 12.76 -16.04
CA ILE A 109 -1.16 11.80 -15.28
C ILE A 109 -1.66 10.40 -15.63
N VAL A 110 -0.75 9.51 -15.97
CA VAL A 110 -1.03 8.11 -16.29
C VAL A 110 -0.45 7.23 -15.17
N ALA A 111 -1.26 6.32 -14.64
CA ALA A 111 -0.84 5.26 -13.73
C ALA A 111 -0.58 3.99 -14.54
N ILE A 112 0.59 3.37 -14.38
CA ILE A 112 0.97 2.15 -15.09
C ILE A 112 1.29 1.06 -14.06
N PRO A 113 0.54 -0.06 -14.06
CA PRO A 113 0.85 -1.21 -13.22
C PRO A 113 2.24 -1.79 -13.54
N ILE A 114 2.99 -2.17 -12.51
CA ILE A 114 4.32 -2.76 -12.58
C ILE A 114 4.41 -3.98 -11.66
N LYS A 115 5.40 -4.85 -11.89
CA LYS A 115 5.67 -5.97 -10.99
C LYS A 115 6.18 -5.48 -9.64
N PRO A 116 5.75 -6.07 -8.51
CA PRO A 116 6.27 -5.74 -7.19
C PRO A 116 7.80 -5.91 -7.08
N LYS A 117 8.47 -4.96 -6.43
CA LYS A 117 9.93 -5.01 -6.20
C LYS A 117 10.36 -6.19 -5.34
N ASP A 118 9.48 -6.71 -4.50
CA ASP A 118 9.79 -7.78 -3.56
C ASP A 118 9.96 -9.13 -4.30
N GLU A 119 9.24 -9.33 -5.40
CA GLU A 119 9.35 -10.51 -6.26
C GLU A 119 10.68 -10.54 -7.04
N LEU A 120 11.21 -9.36 -7.41
CA LEU A 120 12.48 -9.24 -8.12
C LEU A 120 13.67 -9.69 -7.25
N HIS A 121 13.57 -9.57 -5.92
CA HIS A 121 14.61 -10.01 -4.99
C HIS A 121 14.59 -11.53 -4.73
N MET A 122 13.43 -12.19 -4.87
CA MET A 122 13.31 -13.65 -4.74
C MET A 122 13.85 -14.42 -5.97
N ALA A 123 14.05 -13.74 -7.10
CA ALA A 123 14.48 -14.34 -8.37
C ALA A 123 16.02 -14.42 -8.58
N LYS A 124 16.85 -14.49 -7.51
CA LYS A 124 18.29 -14.73 -7.66
C LYS A 124 18.59 -16.21 -7.98
N PRO A 125 19.58 -16.54 -8.84
CA PRO A 125 19.68 -17.85 -9.50
C PRO A 125 20.13 -18.96 -8.55
N LYS A 126 19.48 -20.14 -8.63
CA LYS A 126 20.04 -21.40 -8.10
C LYS A 126 21.36 -21.68 -8.83
N GLN A 127 22.49 -21.42 -8.20
CA GLN A 127 23.79 -21.93 -8.67
C GLN A 127 23.72 -23.47 -8.64
N LYS A 128 23.74 -24.10 -9.81
CA LYS A 128 24.04 -25.54 -9.92
C LYS A 128 25.50 -25.71 -9.52
N SER A 129 25.75 -26.36 -8.39
CA SER A 129 27.05 -26.93 -8.08
C SER A 129 27.32 -28.08 -9.07
N THR A 130 28.16 -27.84 -10.06
CA THR A 130 28.85 -28.91 -10.77
C THR A 130 30.00 -29.37 -9.87
N GLU A 131 29.82 -30.51 -9.21
CA GLU A 131 30.96 -31.29 -8.70
C GLU A 131 31.70 -31.90 -9.89
N PRO A 132 33.04 -31.75 -9.99
CA PRO A 132 33.82 -32.54 -10.93
C PRO A 132 34.00 -33.97 -10.40
N GLU A 133 33.81 -34.94 -11.28
CA GLU A 133 34.12 -36.35 -11.09
C GLU A 133 35.59 -36.53 -10.67
N LEU A 134 35.81 -37.35 -9.64
CA LEU A 134 37.06 -38.06 -9.34
C LEU A 134 36.74 -39.48 -8.86
#